data_AF-A0AA38SHL9-F1
#
_entry.id   AF-A0AA38SHL9-F1
#
_cell.length_a   1.000
_cell.length_b   1.000
_cell.length_c   1.000
_cell.angle_alpha   90.00
_cell.angle_beta   90.00
_cell.angle_gamma   90.00
#
_symmetry.space_group_name_H-M   'P 1'
#
loop_
_entity.id
_entity.type
_entity.pdbx_description
1 polymer ?
#
loop_
_entity_poly.entity_id
_entity_poly.type
_entity_poly.pdbx_seq_one_letter_code
_entity_poly.pdbx_strand_id
1 'polypeptide(L)'
;MQLFNFTSPSDQCTCAIALCKEPSEEYCQYLRVMVDEGVDLERYDEQGYSALDYAVFAGNEQMQDIVSSGLAKTSHLDSASITQQLDGAHLKKHYKEVFQEHLRPELSRGGDSIQRMRIAYNNLLSKDPVKKQLFDELKFVRYSDFVKHGRLPSSMDNLTQTYAEASRTQLPDTFDPYIVFISYRWIGTSTIASHNLSAPSNPDDAQHTQYRRMLDTIQDFLVDSEIAPDRLCIWLDWACIDQTNKDPGINALPVNVTQCNAMISLTDDTYFRRAWCALECSMIQTLVSSHGQHLWYTHKLQAPGTDRVFGHLERCLTRVVVHPAQMPLSVKSDRPKIAFLHKQSILLGKETV
;
A
#
# COMPACT_ATOMS: atom_id res chain seq x y z
N MET A 1 8.51 -20.35 31.26
CA MET A 1 8.62 -20.25 29.77
C MET A 1 7.49 -20.95 28.99
N GLN A 2 7.28 -22.28 29.03
CA GLN A 2 6.27 -22.93 28.17
C GLN A 2 4.80 -22.57 28.49
N LEU A 3 4.49 -22.14 29.71
CA LEU A 3 3.12 -21.82 30.15
C LEU A 3 2.53 -20.55 29.51
N PHE A 4 3.34 -19.50 29.29
CA PHE A 4 2.84 -18.20 28.78
C PHE A 4 2.80 -18.10 27.25
N ASN A 5 3.56 -18.96 26.58
CA ASN A 5 3.58 -19.06 25.11
C ASN A 5 2.57 -20.12 24.62
N PHE A 6 1.76 -20.69 25.51
CA PHE A 6 0.78 -21.71 25.16
C PHE A 6 -0.35 -21.05 24.37
N THR A 7 -0.49 -21.51 23.13
CA THR A 7 -1.58 -21.14 22.24
C THR A 7 -2.14 -22.45 21.69
N SER A 8 -3.46 -22.55 21.50
CA SER A 8 -4.02 -23.76 20.88
C SER A 8 -3.49 -23.88 19.43
N PRO A 9 -3.48 -25.07 18.80
CA PRO A 9 -3.02 -25.20 17.41
C PRO A 9 -3.73 -24.27 16.42
N SER A 10 -4.92 -23.79 16.76
CA SER A 10 -5.75 -22.88 15.96
C SER A 10 -5.74 -21.42 16.44
N ASP A 11 -5.17 -21.13 17.61
CA ASP A 11 -5.14 -19.80 18.21
C ASP A 11 -3.68 -19.31 18.17
N GLN A 12 -3.44 -18.09 17.70
CA GLN A 12 -2.08 -17.51 17.69
C GLN A 12 -1.96 -16.38 18.72
N CYS A 13 -3.04 -16.06 19.42
CA CYS A 13 -3.10 -15.03 20.45
C CYS A 13 -2.38 -15.50 21.72
N THR A 14 -1.20 -14.94 21.99
CA THR A 14 -0.46 -15.20 23.23
C THR A 14 -1.13 -14.48 24.42
N CYS A 15 -0.77 -14.88 25.64
CA CYS A 15 -1.24 -14.16 26.84
C CYS A 15 -0.85 -12.67 26.82
N ALA A 16 0.36 -12.34 26.35
CA ALA A 16 0.80 -10.96 26.21
C ALA A 16 -0.08 -10.17 25.23
N ILE A 17 -0.44 -10.78 24.08
CA ILE A 17 -1.36 -10.18 23.11
C ILE A 17 -2.75 -9.99 23.73
N ALA A 18 -3.28 -10.99 24.42
CA ALA A 18 -4.60 -10.93 25.06
C ALA A 18 -4.68 -9.80 26.09
N LEU A 19 -3.67 -9.66 26.96
CA LEU A 19 -3.61 -8.56 27.92
C LEU A 19 -3.52 -7.19 27.23
N CYS A 20 -2.80 -7.10 26.10
CA CYS A 20 -2.68 -5.85 25.35
C CYS A 20 -3.95 -5.43 24.59
N LYS A 21 -4.87 -6.37 24.32
CA LYS A 21 -6.18 -6.08 23.68
C LYS A 21 -7.11 -5.30 24.62
N GLU A 22 -6.98 -5.48 25.93
CA GLU A 22 -7.90 -4.96 26.94
C GLU A 22 -7.13 -4.23 28.06
N PRO A 23 -6.55 -3.05 27.79
CA PRO A 23 -5.64 -2.42 28.74
C PRO A 23 -6.31 -2.08 30.08
N SER A 24 -5.67 -2.47 31.17
CA SER A 24 -6.03 -2.10 32.55
C SER A 24 -4.78 -2.04 33.43
N GLU A 25 -4.87 -1.37 34.58
CA GLU A 25 -3.75 -1.34 35.55
C GLU A 25 -3.38 -2.75 36.03
N GLU A 26 -4.38 -3.61 36.24
CA GLU A 26 -4.18 -5.01 36.63
C GLU A 26 -3.42 -5.77 35.53
N TYR A 27 -3.81 -5.59 34.26
CA TYR A 27 -3.15 -6.28 33.15
C TYR A 27 -1.74 -5.76 32.90
N CYS A 28 -1.46 -4.48 33.17
CA CYS A 28 -0.09 -3.95 33.19
C CYS A 28 0.77 -4.69 34.25
N GLN A 29 0.22 -4.99 35.43
CA GLN A 29 0.96 -5.73 36.46
C GLN A 29 1.24 -7.17 36.03
N TYR A 30 0.24 -7.87 35.49
CA TYR A 30 0.43 -9.22 34.96
C TYR A 30 1.42 -9.27 33.80
N LEU A 31 1.36 -8.29 32.90
CA LEU A 31 2.29 -8.19 31.78
C LEU A 31 3.73 -7.98 32.25
N ARG A 32 3.98 -7.16 33.28
CA ARG A 32 5.33 -7.02 33.87
C ARG A 32 5.89 -8.35 34.36
N VAL A 33 5.07 -9.12 35.09
CA VAL A 33 5.47 -10.45 35.56
C VAL A 33 5.80 -11.38 34.38
N MET A 34 4.97 -11.39 33.34
CA MET A 34 5.23 -12.19 32.14
C MET A 34 6.52 -11.77 31.41
N VAL A 35 6.78 -10.47 31.33
CA VAL A 35 8.01 -9.92 30.74
C VAL A 35 9.24 -10.35 31.53
N ASP A 36 9.20 -10.27 32.86
CA ASP A 36 10.31 -10.70 33.71
C ASP A 36 10.55 -12.21 33.63
N GLU A 37 9.51 -13.00 33.30
CA GLU A 37 9.58 -14.45 33.04
C GLU A 37 9.97 -14.81 31.59
N GLY A 38 10.27 -13.82 30.74
CA GLY A 38 10.75 -14.02 29.37
C GLY A 38 9.67 -14.48 28.38
N VAL A 39 8.45 -13.93 28.47
CA VAL A 39 7.40 -14.16 27.47
C VAL A 39 7.84 -13.71 26.07
N ASP A 40 7.40 -14.42 25.04
CA ASP A 40 7.64 -14.03 23.65
C ASP A 40 6.71 -12.87 23.26
N LEU A 41 7.31 -11.70 23.02
CA LEU A 41 6.62 -10.46 22.62
C LEU A 41 6.67 -10.21 21.11
N GLU A 42 7.45 -10.98 20.36
CA GLU A 42 7.65 -10.80 18.91
C GLU A 42 6.63 -11.59 18.08
N ARG A 43 5.88 -12.48 18.74
CA ARG A 43 4.84 -13.26 18.09
C ARG A 43 3.69 -12.38 17.59
N TYR A 44 3.17 -12.75 16.42
CA TYR A 44 1.98 -12.15 15.82
C TYR A 44 0.80 -13.11 15.95
N ASP A 45 -0.38 -12.56 16.16
CA ASP A 45 -1.64 -13.32 16.14
C ASP A 45 -2.16 -13.57 14.72
N GLU A 46 -3.33 -14.22 14.64
CA GLU A 46 -4.01 -14.54 13.39
C GLU A 46 -4.50 -13.29 12.64
N GLN A 47 -4.60 -12.13 13.29
CA GLN A 47 -4.83 -10.82 12.64
C GLN A 47 -3.53 -10.12 12.23
N GLY A 48 -2.37 -10.66 12.61
CA GLY A 48 -1.05 -10.17 12.20
C GLY A 48 -0.55 -9.05 13.09
N TYR A 49 -1.00 -9.02 14.35
CA TYR A 49 -0.64 -8.04 15.35
C TYR A 49 0.18 -8.66 16.47
N SER A 50 1.21 -7.95 16.91
CA SER A 50 1.97 -8.29 18.10
C SER A 50 1.36 -7.64 19.35
N ALA A 51 1.92 -7.95 20.53
CA ALA A 51 1.54 -7.29 21.78
C ALA A 51 1.75 -5.76 21.70
N LEU A 52 2.85 -5.32 21.07
CA LEU A 52 3.15 -3.90 20.88
C LEU A 52 2.12 -3.20 19.99
N ASP A 53 1.68 -3.85 18.90
CA ASP A 53 0.65 -3.31 18.02
C ASP A 53 -0.64 -3.01 18.80
N TYR A 54 -1.11 -3.95 19.63
CA TYR A 54 -2.32 -3.74 20.44
C TYR A 54 -2.15 -2.68 21.53
N ALA A 55 -1.00 -2.62 22.21
CA ALA A 55 -0.72 -1.58 23.20
C ALA A 55 -0.79 -0.17 22.57
N VAL A 56 -0.29 -0.02 21.35
CA VAL A 56 -0.39 1.23 20.55
C VAL A 56 -1.81 1.51 20.10
N PHE A 57 -2.55 0.49 19.63
CA PHE A 57 -3.95 0.65 19.20
C PHE A 57 -4.84 1.12 20.35
N ALA A 58 -4.64 0.56 21.52
CA ALA A 58 -5.40 0.89 22.72
C ALA A 58 -4.97 2.23 23.35
N GLY A 59 -3.85 2.81 22.91
CA GLY A 59 -3.36 4.11 23.39
C GLY A 59 -2.85 4.07 24.83
N ASN A 60 -2.46 2.91 25.35
CA ASN A 60 -1.96 2.76 26.72
C ASN A 60 -0.43 2.88 26.73
N GLU A 61 0.08 4.08 27.06
CA GLU A 61 1.53 4.38 27.09
C GLU A 61 2.28 3.49 28.09
N GLN A 62 1.71 3.25 29.28
CA GLN A 62 2.34 2.40 30.29
C GLN A 62 2.56 0.97 29.76
N MET A 63 1.59 0.43 29.03
CA MET A 63 1.66 -0.89 28.44
C MET A 63 2.65 -0.93 27.27
N GLN A 64 2.71 0.12 26.46
CA GLN A 64 3.75 0.28 25.43
C GLN A 64 5.15 0.28 26.03
N ASP A 65 5.36 0.97 27.15
CA ASP A 65 6.65 1.01 27.86
C ASP A 65 7.05 -0.38 28.40
N ILE A 66 6.10 -1.12 28.97
CA ILE A 66 6.33 -2.48 29.49
C ILE A 66 6.74 -3.42 28.35
N VAL A 67 6.00 -3.42 27.22
CA VAL A 67 6.30 -4.27 26.07
C VAL A 67 7.64 -3.88 25.45
N SER A 68 7.90 -2.59 25.25
CA SER A 68 9.16 -2.10 24.68
C SER A 68 10.36 -2.46 25.55
N SER A 69 10.22 -2.32 26.87
CA SER A 69 11.25 -2.73 27.84
C SER A 69 11.47 -4.24 27.81
N GLY A 70 10.41 -5.04 27.65
CA GLY A 70 10.50 -6.49 27.50
C GLY A 70 11.22 -6.89 26.21
N LEU A 71 10.90 -6.26 25.08
CA LEU A 71 11.58 -6.50 23.80
C LEU A 71 13.08 -6.16 23.88
N ALA A 72 13.45 -5.09 24.58
CA ALA A 72 14.84 -4.73 24.84
C ALA A 72 15.59 -5.82 25.61
N LYS A 73 14.94 -6.42 26.61
CA LYS A 73 15.53 -7.47 27.47
C LYS A 73 15.62 -8.82 26.74
N THR A 74 14.54 -9.27 26.13
CA THR A 74 14.38 -10.64 25.62
C THR A 74 15.04 -10.85 24.27
N SER A 75 14.97 -9.85 23.38
CA SER A 75 15.42 -9.97 21.99
C SER A 75 16.77 -9.31 21.74
N HIS A 76 17.40 -8.76 22.79
CA HIS A 76 18.64 -7.97 22.73
C HIS A 76 18.60 -6.88 21.64
N LEU A 77 17.41 -6.35 21.37
CA LEU A 77 17.21 -5.30 20.39
C LEU A 77 17.84 -4.01 20.90
N ASP A 78 18.54 -3.32 20.01
CA ASP A 78 19.03 -1.99 20.32
C ASP A 78 17.86 -0.98 20.39
N SER A 79 18.14 0.18 20.99
CA SER A 79 17.14 1.24 21.11
C SER A 79 16.56 1.66 19.75
N ALA A 80 17.35 1.60 18.68
CA ALA A 80 16.91 1.97 17.34
C ALA A 80 15.88 0.99 16.77
N SER A 81 16.09 -0.32 16.97
CA SER A 81 15.17 -1.37 16.53
C SER A 81 13.84 -1.31 17.28
N ILE A 82 13.87 -0.99 18.58
CA ILE A 82 12.65 -0.79 19.38
C ILE A 82 11.86 0.41 18.85
N THR A 83 12.53 1.55 18.61
CA THR A 83 11.90 2.72 18.00
C THR A 83 11.28 2.36 16.65
N GLN A 84 12.00 1.61 15.80
CA GLN A 84 11.48 1.16 14.51
C GLN A 84 10.22 0.27 14.64
N GLN A 85 10.19 -0.63 15.62
CA GLN A 85 9.01 -1.46 15.88
C GLN A 85 7.82 -0.63 16.39
N LEU A 86 8.08 0.34 17.25
CA LEU A 86 7.07 1.27 17.76
C LEU A 86 6.50 2.15 16.63
N ASP A 87 7.37 2.73 15.79
CA ASP A 87 6.98 3.47 14.58
C ASP A 87 6.13 2.60 13.64
N GLY A 88 6.53 1.33 13.48
CA GLY A 88 5.77 0.35 12.70
C GLY A 88 4.37 0.07 13.28
N ALA A 89 4.24 -0.02 14.60
CA ALA A 89 2.96 -0.19 15.28
C ALA A 89 2.06 1.05 15.14
N HIS A 90 2.62 2.25 15.29
CA HIS A 90 1.89 3.50 15.03
C HIS A 90 1.45 3.61 13.57
N LEU A 91 2.30 3.25 12.62
CA LEU A 91 1.95 3.24 11.21
C LEU A 91 0.77 2.29 10.92
N LYS A 92 0.77 1.07 11.48
CA LYS A 92 -0.36 0.13 11.36
C LYS A 92 -1.64 0.69 11.98
N LYS A 93 -1.54 1.38 13.12
CA LYS A 93 -2.69 2.05 13.75
C LYS A 93 -3.32 3.05 12.79
N HIS A 94 -2.50 3.91 12.19
CA HIS A 94 -3.00 4.90 11.25
C HIS A 94 -3.54 4.29 9.96
N TYR A 95 -2.95 3.22 9.43
CA TYR A 95 -3.56 2.47 8.33
C TYR A 95 -4.94 1.92 8.70
N LYS A 96 -5.11 1.36 9.90
CA LYS A 96 -6.40 0.86 10.39
C LYS A 96 -7.43 1.99 10.44
N GLU A 97 -7.07 3.15 11.00
CA GLU A 97 -7.91 4.35 11.02
C GLU A 97 -8.30 4.77 9.60
N VAL A 98 -7.32 4.96 8.70
CA VAL A 98 -7.56 5.35 7.30
C VAL A 98 -8.50 4.37 6.59
N PHE A 99 -8.18 3.07 6.61
CA PHE A 99 -8.95 2.08 5.86
C PHE A 99 -10.33 1.82 6.47
N GLN A 100 -10.40 1.58 7.78
CA GLN A 100 -11.62 1.09 8.41
C GLN A 100 -12.56 2.21 8.82
N GLU A 101 -12.04 3.36 9.25
CA GLU A 101 -12.86 4.44 9.80
C GLU A 101 -13.18 5.51 8.74
N HIS A 102 -12.33 5.68 7.73
CA HIS A 102 -12.52 6.73 6.72
C HIS A 102 -12.87 6.21 5.32
N LEU A 103 -12.22 5.15 4.81
CA LEU A 103 -12.43 4.71 3.42
C LEU A 103 -13.53 3.66 3.27
N ARG A 104 -13.52 2.62 4.10
CA ARG A 104 -14.51 1.51 4.04
C ARG A 104 -15.97 1.98 4.16
N PRO A 105 -16.31 2.97 5.01
CA PRO A 105 -17.68 3.50 5.05
C PRO A 105 -18.12 4.11 3.73
N GLU A 106 -17.22 4.77 3.00
CA GLU A 106 -17.55 5.40 1.72
C GLU A 106 -17.71 4.39 0.58
N LEU A 107 -16.92 3.32 0.58
CA LEU A 107 -17.06 2.18 -0.33
C LEU A 107 -18.45 1.52 -0.19
N SER A 108 -18.88 1.28 1.04
CA SER A 108 -20.12 0.55 1.34
C SER A 108 -21.39 1.32 0.93
N ARG A 109 -21.30 2.63 0.67
CA ARG A 109 -22.43 3.48 0.26
C ARG A 109 -22.81 3.37 -1.23
N GLY A 110 -21.99 2.75 -2.07
CA GLY A 110 -22.23 2.67 -3.52
C GLY A 110 -22.17 4.02 -4.25
N GLY A 111 -22.51 4.08 -5.55
CA GLY A 111 -22.49 5.32 -6.35
C GLY A 111 -21.10 5.96 -6.49
N ASP A 112 -20.97 7.26 -6.21
CA ASP A 112 -19.70 8.01 -6.33
C ASP A 112 -18.71 7.76 -5.16
N SER A 113 -18.56 6.49 -4.73
CA SER A 113 -17.74 6.14 -3.56
C SER A 113 -16.28 6.58 -3.70
N ILE A 114 -15.73 6.51 -4.92
CA ILE A 114 -14.33 6.80 -5.17
C ILE A 114 -14.06 8.30 -4.96
N GLN A 115 -14.95 9.16 -5.46
CA GLN A 115 -14.85 10.60 -5.22
C GLN A 115 -14.98 10.92 -3.73
N ARG A 116 -15.95 10.30 -3.03
CA ARG A 116 -16.09 10.48 -1.58
C ARG A 116 -14.88 9.99 -0.78
N MET A 117 -14.26 8.88 -1.18
CA MET A 117 -13.01 8.40 -0.59
C MET A 117 -11.88 9.43 -0.73
N ARG A 118 -11.72 10.03 -1.92
CA ARG A 118 -10.71 11.09 -2.16
C ARG A 118 -10.95 12.30 -1.28
N ILE A 119 -12.22 12.72 -1.17
CA ILE A 119 -12.62 13.82 -0.28
C ILE A 119 -12.33 13.48 1.18
N ALA A 120 -12.70 12.27 1.63
CA ALA A 120 -12.48 11.82 3.00
C ALA A 120 -10.99 11.76 3.35
N TYR A 121 -10.16 11.20 2.47
CA TYR A 121 -8.71 11.11 2.67
C TYR A 121 -8.05 12.49 2.67
N ASN A 122 -8.41 13.37 1.73
CA ASN A 122 -7.92 14.75 1.71
C ASN A 122 -8.32 15.53 2.99
N ASN A 123 -9.57 15.38 3.44
CA ASN A 123 -10.05 15.99 4.68
C ASN A 123 -9.33 15.43 5.92
N LEU A 124 -8.96 14.15 5.92
CA LEU A 124 -8.16 13.55 6.99
C LEU A 124 -6.76 14.17 7.05
N LEU A 125 -6.03 14.18 5.94
CA LEU A 125 -4.65 14.69 5.91
C LEU A 125 -4.56 16.20 6.19
N SER A 126 -5.57 16.97 5.79
CA SER A 126 -5.62 18.41 6.10
C SER A 126 -5.86 18.72 7.58
N LYS A 127 -6.50 17.81 8.32
CA LYS A 127 -6.80 17.98 9.76
C LYS A 127 -5.76 17.35 10.67
N ASP A 128 -4.99 16.37 10.17
CA ASP A 128 -4.01 15.62 10.95
C ASP A 128 -2.61 15.74 10.31
N PRO A 129 -1.79 16.71 10.78
CA PRO A 129 -0.44 16.92 10.27
C PRO A 129 0.49 15.72 10.46
N VAL A 130 0.28 14.91 11.50
CA VAL A 130 1.08 13.70 11.76
C VAL A 130 0.80 12.66 10.69
N LYS A 131 -0.49 12.40 10.39
CA LYS A 131 -0.87 11.53 9.27
C LYS A 131 -0.37 12.05 7.94
N LYS A 132 -0.38 13.37 7.71
CA LYS A 132 0.16 13.98 6.49
C LYS A 132 1.67 13.78 6.32
N GLN A 133 2.43 13.68 7.42
CA GLN A 133 3.85 13.33 7.36
C GLN A 133 4.06 11.85 7.06
N LEU A 134 3.18 10.97 7.55
CA LEU A 134 3.27 9.53 7.37
C LEU A 134 2.75 9.04 6.02
N PHE A 135 1.75 9.73 5.46
CA PHE A 135 1.10 9.40 4.20
C PHE A 135 1.07 10.61 3.28
N ASP A 136 1.58 10.42 2.07
CA ASP A 136 1.50 11.43 1.02
C ASP A 136 0.06 11.62 0.51
N GLU A 137 -0.19 12.80 -0.07
CA GLU A 137 -1.46 13.14 -0.70
C GLU A 137 -1.64 12.35 -2.01
N LEU A 138 -2.89 12.17 -2.44
CA LEU A 138 -3.16 11.57 -3.75
C LEU A 138 -2.67 12.51 -4.86
N LYS A 139 -1.63 12.08 -5.58
CA LYS A 139 -1.06 12.77 -6.75
C LYS A 139 -1.43 12.05 -8.04
N PHE A 140 -1.44 12.76 -9.15
CA PHE A 140 -1.61 12.17 -10.47
C PHE A 140 -1.02 13.07 -11.56
N VAL A 141 -0.75 12.49 -12.72
CA VAL A 141 -0.35 13.18 -13.95
C VAL A 141 -1.53 13.15 -14.92
N ARG A 142 -1.89 14.30 -15.52
CA ARG A 142 -2.93 14.29 -16.57
C ARG A 142 -2.44 13.52 -17.79
N TYR A 143 -3.34 12.76 -18.42
CA TYR A 143 -2.97 11.99 -19.61
C TYR A 143 -2.39 12.87 -20.72
N SER A 144 -2.96 14.07 -20.94
CA SER A 144 -2.44 15.04 -21.92
C SER A 144 -0.99 15.43 -21.65
N ASP A 145 -0.61 15.57 -20.38
CA ASP A 145 0.72 16.03 -19.99
C ASP A 145 1.73 14.87 -20.05
N PHE A 146 1.28 13.65 -19.70
CA PHE A 146 2.04 12.43 -19.90
C PHE A 146 2.39 12.18 -21.37
N VAL A 147 1.44 12.38 -22.28
CA VAL A 147 1.66 12.28 -23.74
C VAL A 147 2.63 13.36 -24.22
N LYS A 148 2.41 14.62 -23.84
CA LYS A 148 3.27 15.75 -24.24
C LYS A 148 4.71 15.61 -23.73
N HIS A 149 4.91 14.98 -22.57
CA HIS A 149 6.23 14.84 -21.97
C HIS A 149 7.15 13.89 -22.76
N GLY A 150 6.61 12.88 -23.44
CA GLY A 150 7.38 12.01 -24.34
C GLY A 150 8.28 10.97 -23.68
N ARG A 151 8.26 10.84 -22.34
CA ARG A 151 9.00 9.84 -21.56
C ARG A 151 8.29 9.58 -20.21
N LEU A 152 8.74 8.59 -19.43
CA LEU A 152 8.25 8.43 -18.06
C LEU A 152 8.58 9.68 -17.20
N PRO A 153 7.57 10.35 -16.63
CA PRO A 153 7.80 11.50 -15.76
C PRO A 153 8.27 11.06 -14.39
N SER A 154 9.29 11.74 -13.86
CA SER A 154 9.75 11.63 -12.49
C SER A 154 9.02 12.61 -11.58
N SER A 155 9.14 12.40 -10.26
CA SER A 155 8.64 13.35 -9.26
C SER A 155 9.26 14.74 -9.35
N MET A 156 10.37 14.89 -10.07
CA MET A 156 11.09 16.15 -10.25
C MET A 156 10.72 16.88 -11.54
N ASP A 157 9.95 16.25 -12.44
CA ASP A 157 9.53 16.86 -13.72
C ASP A 157 8.38 17.87 -13.56
N ASN A 158 7.86 18.07 -12.34
CA ASN A 158 6.77 19.00 -12.01
C ASN A 158 5.48 18.81 -12.82
N LEU A 159 5.18 17.55 -13.20
CA LEU A 159 3.98 17.18 -13.95
C LEU A 159 2.84 16.64 -13.07
N THR A 160 3.12 16.34 -11.80
CA THR A 160 2.12 15.85 -10.85
C THR A 160 1.32 16.99 -10.25
N GLN A 161 0.01 16.75 -10.05
CA GLN A 161 -0.87 17.61 -9.27
C GLN A 161 -1.41 16.82 -8.08
N THR A 162 -1.56 17.46 -6.91
CA THR A 162 -2.30 16.83 -5.81
C THR A 162 -3.80 16.96 -6.03
N TYR A 163 -4.58 16.01 -5.53
CA TYR A 163 -6.05 16.10 -5.52
C TYR A 163 -6.53 17.37 -4.80
N ALA A 164 -5.86 17.77 -3.72
CA ALA A 164 -6.15 18.99 -2.98
C ALA A 164 -5.97 20.27 -3.82
N GLU A 165 -4.91 20.35 -4.61
CA GLU A 165 -4.65 21.48 -5.51
C GLU A 165 -5.65 21.51 -6.68
N ALA A 166 -5.85 20.37 -7.33
CA ALA A 166 -6.72 20.27 -8.49
C ALA A 166 -8.19 20.53 -8.14
N SER A 167 -8.66 20.11 -6.96
CA SER A 167 -10.03 20.35 -6.50
C SER A 167 -10.32 21.81 -6.15
N ARG A 168 -9.31 22.60 -5.74
CA ARG A 168 -9.47 24.04 -5.45
C ARG A 168 -9.58 24.90 -6.70
N THR A 169 -9.02 24.44 -7.82
CA THR A 169 -8.95 25.22 -9.07
C THR A 169 -10.14 24.98 -9.99
N GLN A 170 -10.98 23.99 -9.69
CA GLN A 170 -12.14 23.60 -10.49
C GLN A 170 -13.42 23.72 -9.66
N LEU A 171 -14.58 23.82 -10.34
CA LEU A 171 -15.86 23.86 -9.65
C LEU A 171 -16.08 22.52 -8.91
N PRO A 172 -16.32 22.53 -7.59
CA PRO A 172 -16.35 21.33 -6.74
C PRO A 172 -17.28 20.22 -7.27
N ASP A 173 -18.44 20.60 -7.81
CA ASP A 173 -19.46 19.65 -8.29
C ASP A 173 -19.09 18.99 -9.63
N THR A 174 -18.00 19.43 -10.28
CA THR A 174 -17.57 18.94 -11.60
C THR A 174 -16.21 18.24 -11.57
N PHE A 175 -15.47 18.36 -10.46
CA PHE A 175 -14.13 17.80 -10.36
C PHE A 175 -14.17 16.34 -9.87
N ASP A 176 -14.19 15.43 -10.83
CA ASP A 176 -14.00 13.99 -10.59
C ASP A 176 -13.08 13.39 -11.67
N PRO A 177 -11.75 13.42 -11.46
CA PRO A 177 -10.79 12.87 -12.40
C PRO A 177 -10.91 11.34 -12.45
N TYR A 178 -10.76 10.77 -13.64
CA TYR A 178 -10.68 9.32 -13.76
C TYR A 178 -9.21 8.89 -13.63
N ILE A 179 -8.83 8.32 -12.49
CA ILE A 179 -7.43 8.00 -12.17
C ILE A 179 -7.18 6.51 -12.42
N VAL A 180 -6.19 6.22 -13.26
CA VAL A 180 -5.69 4.88 -13.51
C VAL A 180 -4.36 4.67 -12.78
N PHE A 181 -4.31 3.66 -11.91
CA PHE A 181 -3.08 3.19 -11.28
C PHE A 181 -2.34 2.27 -12.26
N ILE A 182 -1.15 2.65 -12.69
CA ILE A 182 -0.29 1.79 -13.51
C ILE A 182 0.67 1.05 -12.59
N SER A 183 0.48 -0.26 -12.46
CA SER A 183 1.39 -1.13 -11.73
C SER A 183 2.36 -1.80 -12.69
N TYR A 184 3.66 -1.63 -12.48
CA TYR A 184 4.68 -2.08 -13.42
C TYR A 184 6.00 -2.36 -12.71
N ARG A 185 6.92 -3.01 -13.43
CA ARG A 185 8.29 -3.28 -12.97
C ARG A 185 9.25 -2.24 -13.53
N TRP A 186 10.20 -1.82 -12.71
CA TRP A 186 11.35 -1.04 -13.19
C TRP A 186 12.27 -1.92 -14.05
N ILE A 187 12.65 -1.45 -15.23
CA ILE A 187 13.48 -2.22 -16.19
C ILE A 187 14.83 -1.60 -16.51
N GLY A 188 15.05 -0.33 -16.15
CA GLY A 188 16.27 0.39 -16.48
C GLY A 188 17.47 0.03 -15.62
N THR A 189 18.61 -0.26 -16.24
CA THR A 189 19.89 -0.45 -15.57
C THR A 189 20.68 0.85 -15.50
N SER A 190 21.32 1.15 -14.36
CA SER A 190 22.28 2.26 -14.25
C SER A 190 23.45 2.04 -15.23
N THR A 191 23.84 3.08 -15.96
CA THR A 191 25.06 3.08 -16.80
C THR A 191 26.35 3.16 -15.98
N ILE A 192 26.26 3.39 -14.67
CA ILE A 192 27.41 3.31 -13.78
C ILE A 192 27.57 1.85 -13.37
N ALA A 193 28.57 1.20 -13.97
CA ALA A 193 29.02 -0.14 -13.64
C ALA A 193 29.42 -0.23 -12.16
N SER A 194 28.46 -0.43 -11.26
CA SER A 194 28.73 -1.01 -9.96
C SER A 194 28.75 -2.51 -10.14
N HIS A 195 29.81 -3.15 -9.65
CA HIS A 195 30.14 -4.56 -9.80
C HIS A 195 29.14 -5.55 -9.15
N ASN A 196 27.92 -5.11 -8.84
CA ASN A 196 26.86 -5.92 -8.29
C ASN A 196 25.65 -5.91 -9.24
N LEU A 197 25.55 -6.95 -10.06
CA LEU A 197 24.29 -7.38 -10.69
C LEU A 197 23.25 -7.57 -9.58
N SER A 198 22.20 -6.75 -9.46
CA SER A 198 20.96 -7.24 -8.82
C SER A 198 19.71 -6.35 -8.85
N ALA A 199 19.74 -5.04 -9.17
CA ALA A 199 18.49 -4.28 -9.23
C ALA A 199 18.47 -3.15 -10.29
N PRO A 200 17.36 -3.01 -11.05
CA PRO A 200 17.16 -1.85 -11.92
C PRO A 200 17.05 -0.58 -11.07
N SER A 201 17.76 0.47 -11.48
CA SER A 201 17.85 1.76 -10.77
C SER A 201 16.97 2.84 -11.41
N ASN A 202 16.36 2.55 -12.56
CA ASN A 202 15.49 3.45 -13.29
C ASN A 202 14.21 2.68 -13.67
N PRO A 203 13.02 3.29 -13.58
CA PRO A 203 11.78 2.66 -14.03
C PRO A 203 11.79 2.29 -15.51
N ASP A 204 12.51 3.02 -16.36
CA ASP A 204 12.55 2.82 -17.81
C ASP A 204 13.97 2.59 -18.33
N ASP A 205 14.05 2.03 -19.54
CA ASP A 205 15.30 1.91 -20.29
C ASP A 205 15.57 3.11 -21.22
N ALA A 206 16.72 3.10 -21.88
CA ALA A 206 17.12 4.15 -22.82
C ALA A 206 16.23 4.22 -24.09
N GLN A 207 15.42 3.19 -24.32
CA GLN A 207 14.48 3.10 -25.45
C GLN A 207 13.06 3.51 -25.04
N HIS A 208 12.85 3.98 -23.80
CA HIS A 208 11.55 4.36 -23.25
C HIS A 208 10.51 3.24 -23.41
N THR A 209 10.92 1.99 -23.22
CA THR A 209 10.06 0.82 -23.44
C THR A 209 8.86 0.81 -22.52
N GLN A 210 9.01 1.15 -21.23
CA GLN A 210 7.87 1.22 -20.31
C GLN A 210 6.95 2.39 -20.62
N TYR A 211 7.49 3.57 -20.92
CA TYR A 211 6.68 4.71 -21.35
C TYR A 211 5.82 4.36 -22.57
N ARG A 212 6.43 3.82 -23.63
CA ARG A 212 5.71 3.43 -24.85
C ARG A 212 4.67 2.34 -24.55
N ARG A 213 4.99 1.40 -23.66
CA ARG A 213 4.06 0.34 -23.25
C ARG A 213 2.85 0.90 -22.53
N MET A 214 3.06 1.85 -21.62
CA MET A 214 1.98 2.54 -20.93
C MET A 214 1.09 3.31 -21.91
N LEU A 215 1.66 3.99 -22.90
CA LEU A 215 0.88 4.69 -23.92
C LEU A 215 -0.01 3.74 -24.72
N ASP A 216 0.56 2.65 -25.25
CA ASP A 216 -0.17 1.60 -26.00
C ASP A 216 -1.34 1.05 -25.15
N THR A 217 -1.02 0.68 -23.91
CA THR A 217 -1.98 0.17 -22.93
C THR A 217 -3.10 1.17 -22.63
N ILE A 218 -2.78 2.46 -22.45
CA ILE A 218 -3.77 3.50 -22.13
C ILE A 218 -4.66 3.79 -23.34
N GLN A 219 -4.13 3.72 -24.55
CA GLN A 219 -4.91 3.89 -25.77
C GLN A 219 -5.96 2.79 -25.91
N ASP A 220 -5.57 1.52 -25.70
CA ASP A 220 -6.51 0.39 -25.66
C ASP A 220 -7.54 0.56 -24.54
N PHE A 221 -7.10 1.00 -23.35
CA PHE A 221 -7.98 1.22 -22.21
C PHE A 221 -9.02 2.32 -22.49
N LEU A 222 -8.65 3.42 -23.14
CA LEU A 222 -9.57 4.50 -23.51
C LEU A 222 -10.66 4.02 -24.48
N VAL A 223 -10.33 3.09 -25.38
CA VAL A 223 -11.30 2.48 -26.30
C VAL A 223 -12.27 1.58 -25.53
N ASP A 224 -11.77 0.71 -24.64
CA ASP A 224 -12.62 -0.23 -23.89
C ASP A 224 -13.49 0.45 -22.82
N SER A 225 -12.97 1.49 -22.17
CA SER A 225 -13.64 2.17 -21.04
C SER A 225 -14.59 3.29 -21.45
N GLU A 226 -14.53 3.75 -22.70
CA GLU A 226 -15.29 4.90 -23.23
C GLU A 226 -15.07 6.22 -22.45
N ILE A 227 -13.93 6.36 -21.79
CA ILE A 227 -13.59 7.56 -21.00
C ILE A 227 -13.04 8.65 -21.91
N ALA A 228 -13.52 9.88 -21.72
CA ALA A 228 -12.99 11.03 -22.42
C ALA A 228 -11.50 11.27 -22.02
N PRO A 229 -10.56 11.38 -22.98
CA PRO A 229 -9.13 11.49 -22.68
C PRO A 229 -8.72 12.67 -21.80
N ASP A 230 -9.51 13.74 -21.77
CA ASP A 230 -9.30 14.94 -20.96
C ASP A 230 -9.61 14.73 -19.46
N ARG A 231 -10.44 13.72 -19.14
CA ARG A 231 -10.72 13.30 -17.76
C ARG A 231 -9.69 12.31 -17.21
N LEU A 232 -8.90 11.67 -18.09
CA LEU A 232 -7.97 10.63 -17.71
C LEU A 232 -6.74 11.20 -16.99
N CYS A 233 -6.45 10.62 -15.83
CA CYS A 233 -5.26 10.89 -15.02
C CYS A 233 -4.55 9.57 -14.71
N ILE A 234 -3.24 9.64 -14.51
CA ILE A 234 -2.37 8.49 -14.31
C ILE A 234 -1.70 8.62 -12.96
N TRP A 235 -1.78 7.58 -12.15
CA TRP A 235 -0.94 7.38 -10.99
C TRP A 235 0.15 6.36 -11.35
N LEU A 236 1.41 6.72 -11.12
CA LEU A 236 2.55 5.82 -11.24
C LEU A 236 3.62 6.21 -10.21
N ASP A 237 4.29 5.21 -9.64
CA ASP A 237 5.20 5.37 -8.51
C ASP A 237 6.33 6.38 -8.76
N TRP A 238 6.96 6.37 -9.93
CA TRP A 238 8.08 7.24 -10.29
C TRP A 238 7.73 8.73 -10.34
N ALA A 239 6.51 9.06 -10.77
CA ALA A 239 6.01 10.43 -10.82
C ALA A 239 5.41 10.85 -9.47
N CYS A 240 4.58 9.98 -8.89
CA CYS A 240 3.71 10.34 -7.78
C CYS A 240 4.37 10.19 -6.40
N ILE A 241 5.44 9.39 -6.27
CA ILE A 241 6.22 9.30 -5.03
C ILE A 241 7.43 10.22 -5.15
N ASP A 242 7.65 11.05 -4.13
CA ASP A 242 8.88 11.84 -4.01
C ASP A 242 10.09 10.89 -3.94
N GLN A 243 10.92 10.90 -4.98
CA GLN A 243 12.06 9.99 -5.09
C GLN A 243 13.22 10.36 -4.16
N THR A 244 13.17 11.54 -3.54
CA THR A 244 14.13 12.01 -2.53
C THR A 244 13.66 11.69 -1.11
N ASN A 245 12.35 11.65 -0.88
CA ASN A 245 11.72 11.28 0.38
C ASN A 245 10.58 10.28 0.15
N LYS A 246 10.93 9.00 0.00
CA LYS A 246 10.02 7.98 -0.53
C LYS A 246 8.99 7.48 0.48
N ASP A 247 9.31 7.53 1.77
CA ASP A 247 8.54 6.81 2.80
C ASP A 247 7.06 7.23 2.85
N PRO A 248 6.70 8.53 2.83
CA PRO A 248 5.29 8.93 2.83
C PRO A 248 4.52 8.42 1.60
N GLY A 249 5.16 8.42 0.42
CA GLY A 249 4.55 7.95 -0.82
C GLY A 249 4.43 6.42 -0.88
N ILE A 250 5.43 5.70 -0.38
CA ILE A 250 5.38 4.23 -0.23
C ILE A 250 4.29 3.84 0.77
N ASN A 251 4.17 4.57 1.88
CA ASN A 251 3.12 4.33 2.88
C ASN A 251 1.72 4.65 2.32
N ALA A 252 1.59 5.68 1.48
CA ALA A 252 0.31 6.01 0.86
C ALA A 252 -0.09 5.05 -0.27
N LEU A 253 0.81 4.25 -0.82
CA LEU A 253 0.55 3.40 -2.00
C LEU A 253 -0.72 2.52 -1.83
N PRO A 254 -0.90 1.73 -0.75
CA PRO A 254 -2.13 0.96 -0.54
C PRO A 254 -3.39 1.82 -0.52
N VAL A 255 -3.31 3.02 0.06
CA VAL A 255 -4.42 3.98 0.18
C VAL A 255 -4.71 4.65 -1.18
N ASN A 256 -3.69 4.85 -2.01
CA ASN A 256 -3.84 5.41 -3.36
C ASN A 256 -4.47 4.40 -4.31
N VAL A 257 -4.16 3.10 -4.19
CA VAL A 257 -4.83 2.04 -4.97
C VAL A 257 -6.35 2.08 -4.75
N THR A 258 -6.81 2.25 -3.51
CA THR A 258 -8.26 2.31 -3.23
C THR A 258 -8.95 3.54 -3.84
N GLN A 259 -8.20 4.62 -4.06
CA GLN A 259 -8.72 5.88 -4.59
C GLN A 259 -8.65 5.99 -6.13
N CYS A 260 -8.05 5.01 -6.81
CA CYS A 260 -8.01 4.95 -8.28
C CYS A 260 -9.29 4.29 -8.82
N ASN A 261 -9.75 4.72 -10.00
CA ASN A 261 -10.92 4.11 -10.65
C ASN A 261 -10.57 2.77 -11.29
N ALA A 262 -9.37 2.66 -11.85
CA ALA A 262 -8.89 1.42 -12.43
C ALA A 262 -7.43 1.17 -12.07
N MET A 263 -7.03 -0.09 -12.11
CA MET A 263 -5.64 -0.51 -12.11
C MET A 263 -5.31 -1.22 -13.41
N ILE A 264 -4.16 -0.90 -14.00
CA ILE A 264 -3.59 -1.68 -15.10
C ILE A 264 -2.25 -2.26 -14.67
N SER A 265 -2.18 -3.59 -14.63
CA SER A 265 -0.96 -4.34 -14.33
C SER A 265 -0.19 -4.64 -15.61
N LEU A 266 0.99 -4.06 -15.76
CA LEU A 266 1.94 -4.40 -16.83
C LEU A 266 2.68 -5.68 -16.46
N THR A 267 2.08 -6.82 -16.78
CA THR A 267 2.56 -8.14 -16.34
C THR A 267 3.72 -8.69 -17.19
N ASP A 268 4.59 -9.43 -16.55
CA ASP A 268 5.60 -10.34 -17.12
C ASP A 268 5.66 -11.61 -16.25
N ASP A 269 6.51 -12.58 -16.60
CA ASP A 269 6.62 -13.87 -15.88
C ASP A 269 7.07 -13.74 -14.41
N THR A 270 7.59 -12.57 -14.04
CA THR A 270 8.13 -12.27 -12.70
C THR A 270 7.23 -11.33 -11.89
N TYR A 271 6.26 -10.66 -12.53
CA TYR A 271 5.44 -9.63 -11.92
C TYR A 271 4.74 -10.10 -10.64
N PHE A 272 4.05 -11.25 -10.70
CA PHE A 272 3.35 -11.84 -9.54
C PHE A 272 4.28 -12.40 -8.45
N ARG A 273 5.59 -12.43 -8.69
CA ARG A 273 6.60 -12.89 -7.71
C ARG A 273 7.11 -11.77 -6.81
N ARG A 274 6.57 -10.55 -6.93
CA ARG A 274 6.97 -9.40 -6.12
C ARG A 274 5.90 -9.12 -5.07
N ALA A 275 6.28 -9.03 -3.81
CA ALA A 275 5.33 -8.86 -2.71
C ALA A 275 4.46 -7.60 -2.84
N TRP A 276 5.04 -6.46 -3.23
CA TRP A 276 4.29 -5.21 -3.43
C TRP A 276 3.29 -5.31 -4.60
N CYS A 277 3.70 -5.82 -5.76
CA CYS A 277 2.79 -6.03 -6.90
C CYS A 277 1.69 -7.05 -6.55
N ALA A 278 2.03 -8.12 -5.84
CA ALA A 278 1.05 -9.09 -5.36
C ALA A 278 0.05 -8.46 -4.38
N LEU A 279 0.50 -7.54 -3.50
CA LEU A 279 -0.38 -6.80 -2.60
C LEU A 279 -1.33 -5.89 -3.39
N GLU A 280 -0.83 -5.12 -4.36
CA GLU A 280 -1.64 -4.28 -5.25
C GLU A 280 -2.72 -5.12 -5.98
N CYS A 281 -2.34 -6.28 -6.54
CA CYS A 281 -3.28 -7.23 -7.15
C CYS A 281 -4.34 -7.72 -6.17
N SER A 282 -3.96 -8.09 -4.94
CA SER A 282 -4.90 -8.52 -3.92
C SER A 282 -5.88 -7.41 -3.55
N MET A 283 -5.39 -6.17 -3.46
CA MET A 283 -6.21 -5.00 -3.14
C MET A 283 -7.23 -4.72 -4.23
N ILE A 284 -6.78 -4.56 -5.49
CA ILE A 284 -7.72 -4.26 -6.59
C ILE A 284 -8.72 -5.39 -6.80
N GLN A 285 -8.29 -6.65 -6.67
CA GLN A 285 -9.19 -7.79 -6.79
C GLN A 285 -10.29 -7.75 -5.74
N THR A 286 -9.95 -7.37 -4.50
CA THR A 286 -10.93 -7.24 -3.42
C THR A 286 -11.90 -6.09 -3.72
N LEU A 287 -11.41 -4.94 -4.18
CA LEU A 287 -12.24 -3.79 -4.53
C LEU A 287 -13.21 -4.10 -5.68
N VAL A 288 -12.71 -4.70 -6.76
CA VAL A 288 -13.51 -5.14 -7.92
C VAL A 288 -14.59 -6.12 -7.49
N SER A 289 -14.24 -7.14 -6.70
CA SER A 289 -15.16 -8.23 -6.35
C SER A 289 -16.23 -7.81 -5.34
N SER A 290 -15.94 -6.82 -4.50
CA SER A 290 -16.81 -6.47 -3.36
C SER A 290 -17.68 -5.24 -3.62
N HIS A 291 -17.18 -4.27 -4.39
CA HIS A 291 -17.84 -2.97 -4.57
C HIS A 291 -18.24 -2.67 -6.02
N GLY A 292 -17.63 -3.34 -7.01
CA GLY A 292 -17.98 -3.23 -8.43
C GLY A 292 -17.69 -1.86 -9.08
N GLN A 293 -17.07 -0.93 -8.36
CA GLN A 293 -16.76 0.43 -8.84
C GLN A 293 -15.36 0.55 -9.44
N HIS A 294 -14.48 -0.39 -9.11
CA HIS A 294 -13.11 -0.44 -9.60
C HIS A 294 -13.02 -1.35 -10.81
N LEU A 295 -12.09 -1.04 -11.71
CA LEU A 295 -11.73 -1.92 -12.82
C LEU A 295 -10.29 -2.43 -12.67
N TRP A 296 -10.04 -3.65 -13.14
CA TRP A 296 -8.70 -4.21 -13.21
C TRP A 296 -8.43 -4.76 -14.61
N TYR A 297 -7.31 -4.33 -15.18
CA TYR A 297 -6.79 -4.83 -16.44
C TYR A 297 -5.37 -5.38 -16.26
N THR A 298 -5.02 -6.33 -17.12
CA THR A 298 -3.66 -6.80 -17.28
C THR A 298 -3.21 -6.57 -18.71
N HIS A 299 -1.96 -6.14 -18.89
CA HIS A 299 -1.35 -6.02 -20.20
C HIS A 299 -0.18 -7.00 -20.29
N LYS A 300 -0.15 -7.82 -21.35
CA LYS A 300 0.93 -8.77 -21.66
C LYS A 300 1.54 -8.46 -23.02
N LEU A 301 2.86 -8.55 -23.14
CA LEU A 301 3.54 -8.40 -24.42
C LEU A 301 3.29 -9.62 -25.31
N GLN A 302 3.04 -9.41 -26.61
CA GLN A 302 2.81 -10.51 -27.56
C GLN A 302 4.09 -11.35 -27.80
N ALA A 303 5.27 -10.74 -27.74
CA ALA A 303 6.56 -11.41 -27.89
C ALA A 303 7.57 -10.87 -26.85
N PRO A 304 7.66 -11.50 -25.67
CA PRO A 304 8.61 -11.11 -24.63
C PRO A 304 10.05 -11.06 -25.18
N GLY A 305 10.71 -9.90 -25.10
CA GLY A 305 12.11 -9.74 -25.52
C GLY A 305 12.33 -9.28 -26.97
N THR A 306 11.28 -8.90 -27.70
CA THR A 306 11.43 -8.15 -28.97
C THR A 306 11.20 -6.65 -28.75
N ASP A 307 11.77 -5.78 -29.59
CA ASP A 307 11.59 -4.32 -29.52
C ASP A 307 10.12 -3.85 -29.75
N ARG A 308 9.20 -4.79 -29.98
CA ARG A 308 7.78 -4.51 -30.17
C ARG A 308 7.10 -4.34 -28.81
N VAL A 309 6.64 -3.11 -28.60
CA VAL A 309 5.92 -2.67 -27.41
C VAL A 309 4.45 -3.13 -27.41
N PHE A 310 3.94 -3.56 -28.57
CA PHE A 310 2.57 -4.02 -28.75
C PHE A 310 2.25 -5.24 -27.88
N GLY A 311 1.25 -5.08 -27.04
CA GLY A 311 0.72 -6.16 -26.22
C GLY A 311 -0.76 -6.42 -26.46
N HIS A 312 -1.36 -7.07 -25.47
CA HIS A 312 -2.78 -7.27 -25.38
C HIS A 312 -3.24 -6.81 -24.01
N LEU A 313 -4.16 -5.84 -24.00
CA LEU A 313 -4.91 -5.44 -22.82
C LEU A 313 -6.10 -6.39 -22.63
N GLU A 314 -6.21 -6.99 -21.45
CA GLU A 314 -7.34 -7.84 -21.09
C GLU A 314 -7.94 -7.39 -19.75
N ARG A 315 -9.28 -7.37 -19.66
CA ARG A 315 -9.97 -7.12 -18.40
C ARG A 315 -9.79 -8.34 -17.49
N CYS A 316 -9.27 -8.12 -16.30
CA CYS A 316 -9.03 -9.20 -15.35
C CYS A 316 -10.34 -9.54 -14.62
N LEU A 317 -11.03 -10.55 -15.12
CA LEU A 317 -12.29 -11.06 -14.54
C LEU A 317 -12.08 -12.29 -13.64
N THR A 318 -10.92 -12.93 -13.74
CA THR A 318 -10.59 -14.14 -12.99
C THR A 318 -9.82 -13.83 -11.73
N ARG A 319 -10.17 -14.51 -10.64
CA ARG A 319 -9.44 -14.44 -9.38
C ARG A 319 -8.01 -14.93 -9.55
N VAL A 320 -7.03 -14.06 -9.33
CA VAL A 320 -5.62 -14.41 -9.19
C VAL A 320 -5.34 -14.75 -7.72
N VAL A 321 -4.84 -15.97 -7.50
CA VAL A 321 -4.43 -16.42 -6.17
C VAL A 321 -3.01 -15.92 -5.92
N VAL A 322 -2.89 -14.91 -5.06
CA VAL A 322 -1.60 -14.36 -4.61
C VAL A 322 -1.50 -14.45 -3.10
N HIS A 323 -0.28 -14.72 -2.62
CA HIS A 323 0.05 -14.68 -1.19
C HIS A 323 1.18 -13.67 -0.98
N PRO A 324 0.88 -12.35 -0.92
CA PRO A 324 1.89 -11.29 -0.89
C PRO A 324 2.94 -11.50 0.22
N ALA A 325 2.50 -11.95 1.39
CA ALA A 325 3.35 -12.22 2.55
C ALA A 325 4.36 -13.37 2.37
N GLN A 326 4.19 -14.22 1.35
CA GLN A 326 5.10 -15.32 1.01
C GLN A 326 6.03 -14.96 -0.15
N MET A 327 5.78 -13.85 -0.84
CA MET A 327 6.55 -13.48 -2.02
C MET A 327 7.94 -12.90 -1.66
N PRO A 328 8.90 -12.98 -2.60
CA PRO A 328 10.13 -12.23 -2.57
C PRO A 328 9.92 -10.73 -2.32
N LEU A 329 10.81 -10.17 -1.49
CA LEU A 329 10.86 -8.76 -1.11
C LEU A 329 12.24 -8.21 -1.41
N SER A 330 12.30 -7.04 -2.04
CA SER A 330 13.54 -6.28 -2.20
C SER A 330 14.06 -5.78 -0.84
N VAL A 331 13.14 -5.41 0.06
CA VAL A 331 13.45 -4.97 1.43
C VAL A 331 12.82 -5.95 2.40
N LYS A 332 13.63 -6.79 3.06
CA LYS A 332 13.12 -7.89 3.90
C LYS A 332 12.30 -7.42 5.10
N SER A 333 12.63 -6.24 5.65
CA SER A 333 11.92 -5.62 6.77
C SER A 333 10.49 -5.18 6.41
N ASP A 334 10.11 -5.11 5.14
CA ASP A 334 8.72 -4.82 4.73
C ASP A 334 7.75 -5.98 5.04
N ARG A 335 8.24 -7.18 5.36
CA ARG A 335 7.39 -8.39 5.46
C ARG A 335 6.22 -8.25 6.44
N PRO A 336 6.41 -7.75 7.68
CA PRO A 336 5.29 -7.55 8.60
C PRO A 336 4.26 -6.55 8.06
N LYS A 337 4.74 -5.46 7.41
CA LYS A 337 3.89 -4.45 6.77
C LYS A 337 3.05 -5.05 5.63
N ILE A 338 3.66 -5.83 4.74
CA ILE A 338 2.95 -6.52 3.65
C ILE A 338 1.90 -7.49 4.20
N ALA A 339 2.25 -8.28 5.22
CA ALA A 339 1.32 -9.23 5.82
C ALA A 339 0.10 -8.52 6.43
N PHE A 340 0.33 -7.43 7.16
CA PHE A 340 -0.71 -6.58 7.71
C PHE A 340 -1.60 -5.96 6.62
N LEU A 341 -0.99 -5.31 5.61
CA LEU A 341 -1.73 -4.66 4.53
C LEU A 341 -2.55 -5.65 3.70
N HIS A 342 -2.04 -6.86 3.49
CA HIS A 342 -2.80 -7.91 2.82
C HIS A 342 -4.07 -8.26 3.60
N LYS A 343 -4.00 -8.36 4.93
CA LYS A 343 -5.19 -8.59 5.77
C LYS A 343 -6.15 -7.41 5.73
N GLN A 344 -5.64 -6.18 5.80
CA GLN A 344 -6.46 -4.98 5.64
C GLN A 344 -7.16 -4.95 4.27
N SER A 345 -6.48 -5.37 3.20
CA SER A 345 -7.08 -5.46 1.86
C SER A 345 -8.31 -6.36 1.84
N ILE A 346 -8.26 -7.51 2.53
CA ILE A 346 -9.38 -8.45 2.62
C ILE A 346 -10.54 -7.83 3.43
N LEU A 347 -10.24 -7.08 4.48
CA LEU A 347 -11.26 -6.42 5.32
C LEU A 347 -12.00 -5.31 4.57
N LEU A 348 -11.36 -4.63 3.61
CA LEU A 348 -12.02 -3.63 2.77
C LEU A 348 -13.16 -4.22 1.92
N GLY A 349 -13.11 -5.51 1.60
CA GLY A 349 -14.14 -6.20 0.84
C GLY A 349 -15.27 -6.81 1.66
N LYS A 350 -15.18 -6.79 3.00
CA LYS A 350 -16.26 -7.31 3.85
C LYS A 350 -17.30 -6.23 4.08
N GLU A 351 -18.58 -6.59 3.98
CA GLU A 351 -19.68 -5.73 4.41
C GLU A 351 -19.49 -5.32 5.88
N THR A 352 -19.78 -4.06 6.19
CA THR A 352 -19.91 -3.60 7.58
C THR A 352 -21.21 -4.18 8.13
N VAL A 353 -21.09 -5.11 9.09
CA VAL A 353 -22.24 -5.66 9.83
C VAL A 353 -22.93 -4.56 10.63
#